data_AF-A0A938DIS0-F1
#
_entry.id   AF-A0A938DIS0-F1
#
_cell.length_a   1.000
_cell.length_b   1.000
_cell.length_c   1.000
_cell.angle_alpha   90.00
_cell.angle_beta   90.00
_cell.angle_gamma   90.00
#
_symmetry.space_group_name_H-M   'P 1'
#
loop_
_entity.id
_entity.type
_entity.pdbx_description
1 polymer ?
#
loop_
_entity_poly.entity_id
_entity_poly.type
_entity_poly.pdbx_seq_one_letter_code
_entity_poly.pdbx_strand_id
1 'polypeptide(L)' 'GARTVDVHVRRLRAKLGEEHAHLIETVRSVGYRFGSSKWSG' A
#
# COMPACT_ATOMS: atom_id res chain seq x y z
N GLY A 1 -6.95 18.25 -3.90
CA GLY A 1 -5.95 17.23 -4.24
C GLY A 1 -5.84 16.16 -3.17
N ALA A 2 -6.97 15.66 -2.70
CA ALA A 2 -7.10 14.76 -1.56
C ALA A 2 -8.29 13.82 -1.77
N ARG A 3 -8.52 13.40 -3.02
CA ARG A 3 -9.06 12.05 -3.24
C ARG A 3 -7.88 11.14 -2.91
N THR A 4 -7.58 11.13 -1.60
CA THR A 4 -6.24 11.04 -1.02
C THR A 4 -5.67 9.71 -1.39
N VAL A 5 -4.36 9.63 -1.45
CA VAL A 5 -3.65 8.36 -1.64
C VAL A 5 -4.26 7.24 -0.76
N ASP A 6 -4.72 7.57 0.46
CA ASP A 6 -5.49 6.67 1.34
C ASP A 6 -6.70 5.99 0.68
N VAL A 7 -7.52 6.73 -0.08
CA VAL A 7 -8.71 6.17 -0.75
C VAL A 7 -8.28 5.12 -1.77
N HIS A 8 -7.23 5.42 -2.54
CA HIS A 8 -6.71 4.49 -3.52
C HIS A 8 -6.04 3.28 -2.88
N VAL A 9 -5.27 3.47 -1.80
CA VAL A 9 -4.64 2.39 -1.04
C VAL A 9 -5.67 1.48 -0.38
N ARG A 10 -6.73 2.02 0.22
CA ARG A 10 -7.84 1.23 0.78
C ARG A 10 -8.52 0.38 -0.29
N ARG A 11 -8.81 0.97 -1.45
CA ARG A 11 -9.40 0.25 -2.60
C ARG A 11 -8.46 -0.81 -3.15
N LEU A 12 -7.15 -0.55 -3.20
CA LEU A 12 -6.16 -1.53 -3.63
C LEU A 12 -6.09 -2.72 -2.66
N ARG A 13 -5.97 -2.47 -1.35
CA ARG A 13 -5.98 -3.52 -0.33
C ARG A 13 -7.24 -4.38 -0.40
N ALA A 14 -8.41 -3.77 -0.63
CA ALA A 14 -9.67 -4.50 -0.80
C ALA A 14 -9.66 -5.41 -2.04
N LYS A 15 -9.07 -4.97 -3.17
CA LYS A 15 -8.95 -5.78 -4.39
C LYS A 15 -7.92 -6.91 -4.28
N LEU A 16 -6.91 -6.75 -3.44
CA LEU A 16 -5.86 -7.74 -3.19
C LEU A 16 -6.34 -8.88 -2.26
N GLY A 17 -7.41 -8.65 -1.50
CA GLY A 17 -7.90 -9.61 -0.50
C GLY A 17 -6.97 -9.70 0.71
N GLU A 18 -7.43 -10.40 1.75
CA GLU A 18 -6.71 -10.50 3.03
C GLU A 18 -5.30 -11.11 2.86
N GLU A 19 -5.17 -12.09 1.96
CA GLU A 19 -3.90 -12.73 1.68
C GLU A 19 -2.83 -11.78 1.16
N HIS A 20 -3.19 -10.73 0.38
CA HIS A 20 -2.21 -9.87 -0.29
C HIS A 20 -2.28 -8.40 0.15
N ALA A 21 -3.24 -8.01 1.00
CA ALA A 21 -3.37 -6.63 1.49
C ALA A 21 -2.13 -6.16 2.28
N HIS A 22 -1.41 -7.09 2.91
CA HIS A 22 -0.18 -6.83 3.67
C HIS A 22 1.00 -6.37 2.78
N LEU A 23 0.94 -6.59 1.47
CA LEU A 23 1.96 -6.15 0.53
C LEU A 23 2.04 -4.62 0.42
N ILE A 24 1.01 -3.87 0.83
CA ILE A 24 1.07 -2.41 0.91
C ILE A 24 1.18 -2.04 2.38
N GLU A 25 2.36 -1.59 2.79
CA GLU A 25 2.66 -1.21 4.17
C GLU A 25 2.48 0.30 4.38
N THR A 26 1.99 0.68 5.56
CA THR A 26 1.93 2.09 5.97
C THR A 26 3.24 2.49 6.66
N VAL A 27 3.91 3.51 6.14
CA VAL A 27 5.07 4.15 6.78
C VAL A 27 4.58 5.41 7.49
N ARG A 28 4.53 5.37 8.83
CA ARG A 28 3.97 6.45 9.64
C ARG A 28 4.64 7.79 9.33
N SER A 29 3.81 8.82 9.12
CA SER A 29 4.23 10.19 8.78
C SER A 29 4.99 10.35 7.46
N VAL A 30 5.12 9.29 6.64
CA VAL A 30 5.80 9.31 5.34
C VAL A 30 4.83 8.97 4.21
N GLY A 31 4.07 7.87 4.32
CA GLY A 31 3.18 7.41 3.27
C GLY A 31 3.05 5.89 3.22
N TYR A 32 3.20 5.30 2.03
CA TYR A 32 3.03 3.86 1.81
C TYR A 32 4.20 3.30 1.00
N ARG A 33 4.50 2.01 1.21
CA ARG A 33 5.50 1.27 0.44
C ARG A 33 4.97 -0.11 0.08
N PHE A 34 5.58 -0.75 -0.91
CA PHE A 34 5.39 -2.17 -1.15
C PHE A 34 6.32 -2.98 -0.22
N GLY A 35 5.76 -3.97 0.50
CA GLY A 35 6.49 -4.88 1.37
C GLY A 35 7.49 -5.71 0.58
N SER A 36 8.67 -5.94 1.17
CA SER A 36 9.86 -6.63 0.62
C SER A 36 9.85 -6.91 -0.90
N SER A 37 9.80 -5.86 -1.72
CA SER A 37 10.42 -5.97 -3.03
C SER A 37 11.92 -6.09 -2.76
N LYS A 38 12.50 -7.26 -2.98
CA LYS A 38 13.90 -7.31 -3.41
C LYS A 38 13.96 -6.62 -4.77
N TRP A 39 13.85 -5.29 -4.80
CA TRP A 39 14.38 -4.53 -5.90
C TRP A 39 15.90 -4.54 -5.73
N SER A 40 16.48 -5.69 -6.06
CA SER A 40 17.88 -5.76 -6.43
C SER A 40 17.94 -4.97 -7.74
N GLY A 41 18.64 -3.84 -7.71
CA GLY A 41 18.95 -3.10 -8.94
C GLY A 41 19.67 -3.98 -9.95
#